data_AF-A0AAW2ECU7-F1
#
_entry.id   AF-A0AAW2ECU7-F1
#
_cell.length_a   1.000
_cell.length_b   1.000
_cell.length_c   1.000
_cell.angle_alpha   90.00
_cell.angle_beta   90.00
_cell.angle_gamma   90.00
#
_symmetry.space_group_name_H-M   'P 1'
#
loop_
_entity.id
_entity.type
_entity.pdbx_description
1 polymer ?
#
loop_
_entity_poly.entity_id
_entity_poly.type
_entity_poly.pdbx_seq_one_letter_code
_entity_poly.pdbx_strand_id
1 'polypeptide(L)'
;MDKLFKHTPCHDLSAVLKKLLRDLPQPLLTIELIDAFYQSHGVKNPNDLIYSLNLLVLLLPVEHRCTLEALLNFLKLVIENQASNKMSIHNVAMIVAPSLFPPRYIHPQDHTDLTAQVNMAAICCQVTEALLNNVDKLWYVPTDLVNQLRRQSEVERYRKYKKKYY
;
A
#
# COMPACT_ATOMS: atom_id res chain seq x y z
N MET A 1 26.07 6.84 -10.95
CA MET A 1 25.07 5.76 -11.10
C MET A 1 24.61 5.59 -12.55
N ASP A 2 24.47 6.67 -13.31
CA ASP A 2 23.85 6.66 -14.65
C ASP A 2 24.52 5.78 -15.71
N LYS A 3 25.84 5.52 -15.63
CA LYS A 3 26.51 4.62 -16.59
C LYS A 3 26.11 3.15 -16.38
N LEU A 4 25.89 2.72 -15.14
CA LEU A 4 25.51 1.35 -14.83
C LEU A 4 24.10 1.06 -15.35
N PHE A 5 23.13 1.90 -14.99
CA PHE A 5 21.74 1.74 -15.41
C PHE A 5 21.53 1.82 -16.93
N LYS A 6 22.38 2.55 -17.66
CA LYS A 6 22.31 2.63 -19.13
C LYS A 6 22.72 1.34 -19.84
N HIS A 7 23.54 0.50 -19.21
CA HIS A 7 24.03 -0.74 -19.80
C HIS A 7 23.36 -1.99 -19.20
N THR A 8 22.63 -1.84 -18.10
CA THR A 8 21.86 -2.94 -17.51
C THR A 8 20.52 -3.12 -18.22
N PRO A 9 20.18 -4.34 -18.66
CA PRO A 9 18.86 -4.63 -19.22
C PRO A 9 17.71 -4.33 -18.24
N CYS A 10 16.57 -3.89 -18.77
CA CYS A 10 15.41 -3.55 -17.94
C CYS A 10 14.86 -4.75 -17.14
N HIS A 11 15.01 -5.97 -17.65
CA HIS A 11 14.59 -7.18 -16.96
C HIS A 11 15.41 -7.43 -15.69
N ASP A 12 16.72 -7.17 -15.75
CA ASP A 12 17.61 -7.29 -14.58
C ASP A 12 17.28 -6.21 -13.55
N LEU A 13 17.05 -4.97 -13.98
CA LEU A 13 16.64 -3.89 -13.08
C LEU A 13 15.30 -4.19 -12.40
N SER A 14 14.34 -4.74 -13.14
CA SER A 14 13.07 -5.21 -12.56
C SER A 14 13.29 -6.34 -11.55
N ALA A 15 14.14 -7.31 -11.87
CA ALA A 15 14.46 -8.42 -10.97
C ALA A 15 15.11 -7.92 -9.67
N VAL A 16 16.03 -6.97 -9.76
CA VAL A 16 16.69 -6.34 -8.62
C VAL A 16 15.69 -5.57 -7.77
N LEU A 17 14.80 -4.77 -8.36
CA LEU A 17 13.76 -4.04 -7.62
C LEU A 17 12.86 -5.01 -6.84
N LYS A 18 12.38 -6.06 -7.48
CA LYS A 18 11.54 -7.10 -6.82
C LYS A 18 12.31 -7.81 -5.70
N LYS A 19 13.59 -8.10 -5.92
CA LYS A 19 14.45 -8.72 -4.90
C LYS A 19 14.66 -7.78 -3.72
N LEU A 20 14.97 -6.51 -3.96
CA LEU A 20 15.14 -5.49 -2.93
C LEU A 20 13.93 -5.43 -1.99
N LEU A 21 12.71 -5.40 -2.54
CA LEU A 21 11.48 -5.38 -1.75
C LEU A 21 11.28 -6.63 -0.89
N ARG A 22 11.63 -7.81 -1.41
CA ARG A 22 11.50 -9.09 -0.68
C ARG A 22 12.58 -9.31 0.37
N ASP A 23 13.76 -8.73 0.15
CA ASP A 23 14.93 -8.90 1.02
C ASP A 23 14.99 -7.83 2.13
N LEU A 24 13.99 -6.95 2.22
CA LEU A 24 13.86 -6.00 3.33
C LEU A 24 13.80 -6.78 4.67
N PRO A 25 14.40 -6.25 5.76
CA PRO A 25 14.35 -6.89 7.08
C PRO A 25 12.91 -7.10 7.61
N GLN A 26 12.00 -6.24 7.17
CA GLN A 26 10.56 -6.34 7.39
C GLN A 26 9.83 -6.07 6.08
N PRO A 27 8.65 -6.65 5.84
CA PRO A 27 7.87 -6.37 4.65
C PRO A 27 7.58 -4.86 4.55
N LEU A 28 7.47 -4.36 3.31
CA LEU A 28 7.21 -2.94 3.08
C LEU A 28 5.91 -2.47 3.78
N LEU A 29 4.90 -3.35 3.85
CA LEU A 29 3.64 -3.09 4.54
C LEU A 29 3.67 -3.33 6.06
N THR A 30 4.85 -3.58 6.66
CA THR A 30 5.10 -3.92 8.07
C THR A 30 4.44 -5.23 8.52
N ILE A 31 4.97 -5.89 9.56
CA ILE A 31 4.41 -7.16 10.04
C ILE A 31 3.06 -6.89 10.72
N GLU A 32 2.93 -5.74 11.36
CA GLU A 32 1.77 -5.35 12.17
C GLU A 32 0.55 -4.99 11.31
N LEU A 33 0.76 -4.46 10.11
CA LEU A 33 -0.32 -3.96 9.25
C LEU A 33 -0.61 -4.84 8.04
N ILE A 34 0.28 -5.78 7.67
CA ILE A 34 0.11 -6.58 6.45
C ILE A 34 -1.18 -7.40 6.44
N ASP A 35 -1.58 -7.95 7.60
CA ASP A 35 -2.85 -8.64 7.76
C ASP A 35 -4.03 -7.68 7.57
N ALA A 36 -3.95 -6.46 8.09
CA ALA A 36 -5.00 -5.47 7.92
C ALA A 36 -5.14 -5.02 6.46
N PHE A 37 -4.02 -4.88 5.74
CA PHE A 37 -4.04 -4.67 4.28
C PHE A 37 -4.68 -5.86 3.56
N TYR A 38 -4.32 -7.09 3.90
CA TYR A 38 -4.92 -8.28 3.31
C TYR A 38 -6.43 -8.33 3.56
N GLN A 39 -6.88 -8.09 4.79
CA GLN A 39 -8.30 -8.14 5.17
C GLN A 39 -9.14 -7.02 4.52
N SER A 40 -8.52 -5.97 3.96
CA SER A 40 -9.25 -4.89 3.29
C SER A 40 -10.09 -5.39 2.11
N HIS A 41 -9.75 -6.53 1.50
CA HIS A 41 -10.53 -7.15 0.42
C HIS A 41 -11.99 -7.45 0.80
N GLY A 42 -12.27 -7.63 2.10
CA GLY A 42 -13.63 -7.86 2.62
C GLY A 42 -14.51 -6.61 2.61
N VAL A 43 -13.94 -5.42 2.39
CA VAL A 43 -14.68 -4.15 2.35
C VAL A 43 -15.39 -4.02 1.00
N LYS A 44 -16.73 -4.21 1.02
CA LYS A 44 -17.55 -4.26 -0.20
C LYS A 44 -17.74 -2.91 -0.88
N ASN A 45 -17.81 -1.82 -0.10
CA ASN A 45 -18.01 -0.49 -0.64
C ASN A 45 -16.66 0.06 -1.14
N PRO A 46 -16.53 0.44 -2.43
CA PRO A 46 -15.27 0.93 -2.98
C PRO A 46 -14.73 2.17 -2.27
N ASN A 47 -15.59 3.09 -1.84
CA ASN A 47 -15.14 4.30 -1.13
C ASN A 47 -14.60 3.96 0.26
N ASP A 48 -15.25 3.02 0.96
CA ASP A 48 -14.80 2.56 2.27
C ASP A 48 -13.49 1.75 2.16
N LEU A 49 -13.32 1.00 1.07
CA LEU A 49 -12.07 0.30 0.77
C LEU A 49 -10.92 1.30 0.58
N ILE A 50 -11.12 2.32 -0.26
CA ILE A 50 -10.12 3.36 -0.51
C ILE A 50 -9.79 4.11 0.78
N TYR A 51 -10.82 4.44 1.57
CA TYR A 51 -10.65 5.09 2.86
C TYR A 51 -9.84 4.22 3.83
N SER A 52 -10.16 2.93 3.93
CA SER A 52 -9.43 1.98 4.77
C SER A 52 -7.96 1.84 4.35
N LEU A 53 -7.70 1.70 3.05
CA LEU A 53 -6.33 1.64 2.51
C LEU A 53 -5.55 2.92 2.77
N ASN A 54 -6.19 4.09 2.62
CA ASN A 54 -5.58 5.37 2.98
C ASN A 54 -5.16 5.38 4.46
N LEU A 55 -6.06 5.01 5.38
CA LEU A 55 -5.73 4.99 6.80
C LEU A 55 -4.58 4.03 7.12
N LEU A 56 -4.58 2.83 6.52
CA LEU A 56 -3.49 1.87 6.68
C LEU A 56 -2.15 2.44 6.18
N VAL A 57 -2.15 3.12 5.03
CA VAL A 57 -0.96 3.81 4.51
C VAL A 57 -0.49 4.92 5.45
N LEU A 58 -1.41 5.69 6.04
CA LEU A 58 -1.08 6.75 6.99
C LEU A 58 -0.53 6.22 8.33
N LEU A 59 -0.84 4.97 8.69
CA LEU A 59 -0.33 4.29 9.88
C LEU A 59 1.08 3.70 9.70
N LEU A 60 1.54 3.53 8.45
CA LEU A 60 2.89 3.04 8.18
C LEU A 60 3.94 4.00 8.77
N PRO A 61 5.09 3.48 9.25
CA PRO A 61 6.26 4.30 9.53
C PRO A 61 6.66 5.14 8.33
N VAL A 62 7.25 6.32 8.58
CA VAL A 62 7.52 7.32 7.53
C VAL A 62 8.36 6.73 6.40
N GLU A 63 9.38 5.95 6.73
CA GLU A 63 10.30 5.34 5.76
C GLU A 63 9.59 4.31 4.86
N HIS A 64 8.70 3.51 5.47
CA HIS A 64 7.89 2.51 4.75
C HIS A 64 6.89 3.20 3.82
N ARG A 65 6.21 4.24 4.33
CA ARG A 65 5.25 5.02 3.57
C ARG A 65 5.89 5.74 2.39
N CYS A 66 7.02 6.42 2.58
CA CYS A 66 7.74 7.10 1.50
C CYS A 66 8.23 6.11 0.43
N THR A 67 8.71 4.93 0.85
CA THR A 67 9.14 3.88 -0.08
C THR A 67 7.95 3.32 -0.87
N LEU A 68 6.82 3.08 -0.21
CA LEU A 68 5.58 2.64 -0.87
C LEU A 68 5.07 3.70 -1.85
N GLU A 69 5.10 4.98 -1.50
CA GLU A 69 4.70 6.09 -2.36
C GLU A 69 5.56 6.16 -3.62
N ALA A 70 6.88 6.10 -3.47
CA ALA A 70 7.80 6.09 -4.61
C ALA A 70 7.56 4.87 -5.52
N LEU A 71 7.36 3.68 -4.93
CA LEU A 71 7.09 2.46 -5.67
C LEU A 71 5.76 2.55 -6.45
N LEU A 72 4.66 2.91 -5.80
CA LEU A 72 3.34 2.95 -6.43
C LEU A 72 3.27 4.02 -7.52
N ASN A 73 3.90 5.19 -7.32
CA ASN A 73 4.00 6.21 -8.36
C ASN A 73 4.83 5.73 -9.56
N PHE A 74 5.96 5.05 -9.33
CA PHE A 74 6.73 4.45 -10.41
C PHE A 74 5.92 3.41 -11.19
N LEU A 75 5.20 2.53 -10.51
CA LEU A 75 4.36 1.51 -11.14
C LEU A 75 3.19 2.12 -11.92
N LYS A 76 2.62 3.24 -11.43
CA LYS A 76 1.61 4.01 -12.16
C LYS A 76 2.15 4.47 -13.53
N LEU A 77 3.38 4.97 -13.60
CA LEU A 77 4.02 5.34 -14.88
C LEU A 77 4.18 4.14 -15.83
N VAL A 78 4.51 2.96 -15.28
CA VAL A 78 4.60 1.72 -16.09
C VAL A 78 3.23 1.38 -16.69
N ILE A 79 2.17 1.48 -15.89
CA ILE A 79 0.78 1.19 -16.30
C ILE A 79 0.27 2.21 -17.32
N GLU A 80 0.60 3.49 -17.16
CA GLU A 80 0.23 4.55 -18.11
C GLU A 80 0.83 4.29 -19.51
N ASN A 81 1.98 3.60 -19.58
CA ASN A 81 2.61 3.20 -20.83
C ASN A 81 2.17 1.81 -21.36
N GLN A 82 1.05 1.26 -20.87
CA GLN A 82 0.56 -0.09 -21.23
C GLN A 82 0.40 -0.32 -22.74
N ALA A 83 0.11 0.74 -23.52
CA ALA A 83 -0.05 0.62 -24.97
C ALA A 83 1.24 0.10 -25.64
N SER A 84 2.41 0.49 -25.12
CA SER A 84 3.72 0.10 -25.62
C SER A 84 4.29 -1.13 -24.91
N ASN A 85 4.24 -1.18 -23.58
CA ASN A 85 4.90 -2.23 -22.80
C ASN A 85 4.01 -3.44 -22.47
N LYS A 86 2.71 -3.37 -22.79
CA LYS A 86 1.68 -4.41 -22.55
C LYS A 86 1.46 -4.76 -21.07
N MET A 87 1.92 -3.91 -20.15
CA MET A 87 1.74 -4.07 -18.72
C MET A 87 0.47 -3.35 -18.26
N SER A 88 -0.65 -4.08 -18.25
CA SER A 88 -1.88 -3.61 -17.61
C SER A 88 -1.70 -3.51 -16.10
N ILE A 89 -2.60 -2.78 -15.42
CA ILE A 89 -2.62 -2.71 -13.95
C ILE A 89 -2.68 -4.10 -13.30
N HIS A 90 -3.47 -5.01 -13.87
CA HIS A 90 -3.57 -6.40 -13.40
C HIS A 90 -2.23 -7.14 -13.54
N ASN A 91 -1.56 -7.02 -14.68
CA ASN A 91 -0.26 -7.65 -14.91
C ASN A 91 0.81 -7.12 -13.94
N VAL A 92 0.80 -5.81 -13.68
CA VAL A 92 1.71 -5.17 -12.72
C VAL A 92 1.40 -5.64 -11.29
N ALA A 93 0.13 -5.66 -10.90
CA ALA A 93 -0.29 -6.11 -9.59
C ALA A 93 0.09 -7.57 -9.34
N MET A 94 -0.12 -8.46 -10.30
CA MET A 94 0.24 -9.88 -10.19
C MET A 94 1.75 -10.08 -9.93
N ILE A 95 2.60 -9.23 -10.52
CA ILE A 95 4.06 -9.32 -10.36
C ILE A 95 4.53 -8.72 -9.04
N VAL A 96 3.89 -7.64 -8.57
CA VAL A 96 4.34 -6.87 -7.40
C VAL A 96 3.71 -7.38 -6.11
N ALA A 97 2.50 -7.93 -6.17
CA ALA A 97 1.76 -8.44 -5.00
C ALA A 97 2.59 -9.41 -4.15
N PRO A 98 3.33 -10.41 -4.69
CA PRO A 98 4.15 -11.29 -3.87
C PRO A 98 5.30 -10.59 -3.12
N SER A 99 5.69 -9.39 -3.55
CA SER A 99 6.71 -8.59 -2.87
C SER A 99 6.11 -7.70 -1.78
N LEU A 100 4.87 -7.22 -1.96
CA LEU A 100 4.13 -6.45 -0.94
C LEU A 100 3.50 -7.35 0.12
N PHE A 101 3.10 -8.55 -0.27
CA PHE A 101 2.40 -9.55 0.51
C PHE A 101 3.20 -10.85 0.56
N PRO A 102 4.37 -10.89 1.23
CA PRO A 102 5.19 -12.09 1.24
C PRO A 102 4.42 -13.22 1.93
N PRO A 103 4.33 -14.41 1.32
CA PRO A 103 3.40 -15.43 1.78
C PRO A 103 3.61 -15.86 3.24
N ARG A 104 4.85 -15.82 3.74
CA ARG A 104 5.21 -16.12 5.13
C ARG A 104 4.47 -15.32 6.20
N TYR A 105 3.87 -14.18 5.85
CA TYR A 105 3.18 -13.29 6.79
C TYR A 105 1.65 -13.37 6.69
N ILE A 106 1.11 -14.06 5.69
CA ILE A 106 -0.34 -14.06 5.38
C ILE A 106 -0.86 -15.50 5.27
N HIS A 107 0.04 -16.49 5.27
CA HIS A 107 -0.29 -17.89 5.06
C HIS A 107 -1.11 -18.51 6.21
N PRO A 108 -2.11 -19.35 5.88
CA PRO A 108 -2.59 -20.39 6.79
C PRO A 108 -1.47 -21.39 7.08
N GLN A 109 -1.47 -21.99 8.27
CA GLN A 109 -0.39 -22.87 8.75
C GLN A 109 -0.16 -24.16 7.93
N ASP A 110 -1.01 -24.45 6.94
CA ASP A 110 -0.94 -25.66 6.11
C ASP A 110 -0.44 -25.36 4.69
N HIS A 111 0.79 -25.79 4.41
CA HIS A 111 1.46 -25.60 3.12
C HIS A 111 0.97 -26.55 2.01
N THR A 112 0.05 -27.47 2.31
CA THR A 112 -0.43 -28.47 1.35
C THR A 112 -1.69 -28.05 0.60
N ASP A 113 -2.42 -27.04 1.08
CA ASP A 113 -3.64 -26.56 0.43
C ASP A 113 -3.32 -25.56 -0.70
N LEU A 114 -3.23 -26.09 -1.91
CA LEU A 114 -3.04 -25.29 -3.13
C LEU A 114 -4.20 -24.32 -3.39
N THR A 115 -5.43 -24.68 -3.00
CA THR A 115 -6.62 -23.83 -3.24
C THR A 115 -6.55 -22.58 -2.37
N ALA A 116 -6.19 -22.75 -1.09
CA ALA A 116 -5.99 -21.62 -0.19
C ALA A 116 -4.86 -20.69 -0.67
N GLN A 117 -3.77 -21.24 -1.19
CA GLN A 117 -2.65 -20.45 -1.72
C GLN A 117 -3.05 -19.62 -2.96
N VAL A 118 -3.80 -20.21 -3.88
CA VAL A 118 -4.29 -19.52 -5.07
C VAL A 118 -5.27 -18.41 -4.69
N ASN A 119 -6.20 -18.67 -3.78
CA ASN A 119 -7.14 -17.67 -3.29
C ASN A 119 -6.43 -16.50 -2.61
N MET A 120 -5.44 -16.79 -1.76
CA MET A 120 -4.64 -15.76 -1.10
C MET A 120 -3.88 -14.90 -2.11
N ALA A 121 -3.25 -15.52 -3.11
CA ALA A 121 -2.54 -14.79 -4.17
C ALA A 121 -3.49 -13.88 -4.97
N ALA A 122 -4.70 -14.36 -5.29
CA ALA A 122 -5.73 -13.57 -5.95
C ALA A 122 -6.15 -12.36 -5.10
N ILE A 123 -6.35 -12.55 -3.80
CA ILE A 123 -6.68 -11.46 -2.86
C ILE A 123 -5.54 -10.44 -2.79
N CYS A 124 -4.29 -10.89 -2.65
CA CYS A 124 -3.12 -9.99 -2.61
C CYS A 124 -3.01 -9.18 -3.91
N CYS A 125 -3.30 -9.80 -5.06
CA CYS A 125 -3.37 -9.11 -6.34
C CYS A 125 -4.48 -8.05 -6.35
N GLN A 126 -5.68 -8.40 -5.90
CA GLN A 126 -6.82 -7.48 -5.82
C GLN A 126 -6.52 -6.26 -4.93
N VAL A 127 -5.93 -6.47 -3.74
CA VAL A 127 -5.55 -5.37 -2.84
C VAL A 127 -4.47 -4.50 -3.48
N THR A 128 -3.49 -5.12 -4.16
CA THR A 128 -2.44 -4.40 -4.89
C THR A 128 -3.02 -3.55 -6.03
N GLU A 129 -4.00 -4.06 -6.77
CA GLU A 129 -4.73 -3.27 -7.78
C GLU A 129 -5.50 -2.12 -7.16
N ALA A 130 -6.14 -2.32 -6.01
CA ALA A 130 -6.86 -1.26 -5.31
C ALA A 130 -5.90 -0.13 -4.90
N LEU A 131 -4.69 -0.47 -4.44
CA LEU A 131 -3.63 0.50 -4.16
C LEU A 131 -3.20 1.26 -5.43
N LEU A 132 -2.91 0.53 -6.52
CA LEU A 132 -2.46 1.12 -7.79
C LEU A 132 -3.53 1.98 -8.47
N ASN A 133 -4.81 1.63 -8.36
CA ASN A 133 -5.92 2.42 -8.90
C ASN A 133 -6.15 3.74 -8.12
N ASN A 134 -5.72 3.80 -6.86
CA ASN A 134 -6.07 4.89 -5.96
C ASN A 134 -4.86 5.63 -5.40
N VAL A 135 -3.68 5.49 -6.02
CA VAL A 135 -2.40 6.09 -5.59
C VAL A 135 -2.58 7.52 -5.10
N ASP A 136 -3.19 8.39 -5.89
CA ASP A 136 -3.30 9.82 -5.58
C ASP A 136 -4.12 10.13 -4.31
N LYS A 137 -4.93 9.17 -3.84
CA LYS A 137 -5.79 9.30 -2.66
C LYS A 137 -5.19 8.70 -1.38
N LEU A 138 -4.07 7.99 -1.46
CA LEU A 138 -3.51 7.25 -0.31
C LEU A 138 -2.69 8.11 0.66
N TRP A 139 -2.20 9.26 0.20
CA TRP A 139 -1.11 9.98 0.89
C TRP A 139 -1.58 11.12 1.79
N TYR A 140 -2.85 11.50 1.77
CA TYR A 140 -3.33 12.67 2.51
C TYR A 140 -4.25 12.26 3.64
N VAL A 141 -4.14 12.96 4.78
CA VAL A 141 -5.07 12.77 5.90
C VAL A 141 -6.48 13.14 5.43
N PRO A 142 -7.48 12.24 5.57
CA PRO A 142 -8.84 12.54 5.16
C PRO A 142 -9.37 13.82 5.81
N THR A 143 -10.06 14.65 5.02
CA THR A 143 -10.55 15.96 5.45
C THR A 143 -11.46 15.87 6.66
N ASP A 144 -12.23 14.78 6.77
CA ASP A 144 -13.14 14.57 7.90
C ASP A 144 -12.39 14.38 9.22
N LEU A 145 -11.25 13.70 9.21
CA LEU A 145 -10.39 13.57 10.40
C LEU A 145 -9.77 14.92 10.77
N VAL A 146 -9.30 15.68 9.79
CA VAL A 146 -8.80 17.05 10.02
C VAL A 146 -9.88 17.93 10.64
N ASN A 147 -11.11 17.86 10.12
CA ASN A 147 -12.25 18.62 10.63
C ASN A 147 -12.66 18.17 12.03
N GLN A 148 -12.62 16.87 12.33
CA GLN A 148 -12.86 16.35 13.67
C GLN A 148 -11.84 16.86 14.69
N LEU A 149 -10.54 16.82 14.35
CA LEU A 149 -9.48 17.34 15.22
C LEU A 149 -9.62 18.84 15.47
N ARG A 150 -9.95 19.63 14.42
CA ARG A 150 -10.22 21.07 14.56
C ARG A 150 -11.36 21.33 15.55
N ARG A 151 -12.49 20.65 15.39
CA ARG A 151 -13.64 20.77 16.32
C ARG A 151 -13.26 20.40 17.75
N GLN A 152 -12.51 19.32 17.96
CA GLN A 152 -12.07 18.92 19.30
C GLN A 152 -11.18 20.00 19.96
N SER A 153 -10.23 20.54 19.20
CA SER A 153 -9.33 21.60 19.69
C SER A 153 -10.08 22.88 20.10
N GLU A 154 -11.12 23.26 19.37
CA GLU A 154 -11.98 24.42 19.68
C GLU A 154 -12.76 24.20 20.97
N VAL A 155 -13.35 23.00 21.14
CA VAL A 155 -14.10 22.63 22.35
C VAL A 155 -13.18 22.60 23.58
N GLU A 156 -11.98 22.06 23.45
CA GLU A 156 -10.99 22.06 24.54
C GLU A 156 -10.55 23.47 24.93
N ARG A 157 -10.32 24.33 23.94
CA ARG A 157 -9.97 25.74 24.16
C ARG A 157 -11.10 26.47 24.90
N TYR A 158 -12.35 26.26 24.50
CA TYR A 158 -13.51 26.83 25.18
C TYR A 158 -13.64 26.31 26.63
N ARG A 159 -13.45 25.00 26.86
CA ARG A 159 -13.46 24.42 28.22
C ARG A 159 -12.37 25.01 29.12
N LYS A 160 -11.15 25.19 28.60
CA LYS A 160 -10.04 25.83 29.33
C LYS A 160 -10.34 27.30 29.65
N TYR A 161 -10.91 28.04 28.68
CA TYR A 161 -11.36 29.41 28.92
C TYR A 161 -12.42 29.46 30.02
N LYS A 162 -13.48 28.65 29.93
CA LYS A 162 -14.55 28.63 30.93
C LYS A 162 -14.02 28.33 32.34
N LYS A 163 -13.11 27.37 32.50
CA LYS A 163 -12.45 27.06 33.79
C LYS A 163 -11.53 28.16 34.34
N LYS A 164 -11.07 29.09 33.49
CA LYS A 164 -10.18 30.19 33.90
C LYS A 164 -10.96 31.40 34.39
N TYR A 165 -12.17 31.60 33.88
CA TYR A 165 -12.98 32.80 34.11
C TYR A 165 -14.26 32.52 34.93
N TYR A 166 -14.52 31.26 35.29
CA TYR A 166 -15.58 30.79 36.18
C TYR A 166 -15.03 29.67 37.06
#